data_AF-A0AAT9H282-F1
#
_entry.id   AF-A0AAT9H282-F1
#
_cell.length_a   1.000
_cell.length_b   1.000
_cell.length_c   1.000
_cell.angle_alpha   90.00
_cell.angle_beta   90.00
_cell.angle_gamma   90.00
#
_symmetry.space_group_name_H-M   'P 1'
#
loop_
_entity.id
_entity.type
_entity.pdbx_description
1 polymer ?
#
loop_
_entity_poly.entity_id
_entity_poly.type
_entity_poly.pdbx_seq_one_letter_code
_entity_poly.pdbx_strand_id
1 'polypeptide(L)'
;MSGNRLHSICLNISVLSPYFTCYVLDILVDLENVKWIKRPNKNEDLEIVYASEINKIVALSEKYGITKFPPELLSYRLPEISRGFIPFGEFTFFNAFFLDEYYTRL
;
A
#
# COMPACT_ATOMS: atom_id res chain seq x y z
N MET A 1 2.10 -22.70 -11.86
CA MET A 1 2.45 -21.66 -12.84
C MET A 1 3.53 -20.79 -12.21
N SER A 2 4.72 -20.72 -12.81
CA SER A 2 5.83 -19.88 -12.33
C SER A 2 5.62 -18.45 -12.80
N GLY A 3 4.98 -17.64 -11.96
CA GLY A 3 4.81 -16.20 -12.21
C GLY A 3 6.11 -15.42 -12.00
N ASN A 4 6.19 -14.25 -12.61
CA ASN A 4 7.24 -13.27 -12.33
C ASN A 4 6.82 -12.42 -11.12
N ARG A 5 7.79 -12.05 -10.28
CA ARG A 5 7.56 -11.14 -9.15
C ARG A 5 7.98 -9.73 -9.52
N LEU A 6 7.07 -8.78 -9.32
CA LEU A 6 7.34 -7.34 -9.41
C LEU A 6 7.10 -6.72 -8.05
N HIS A 7 8.01 -5.84 -7.63
CA HIS A 7 7.86 -5.07 -6.41
C HIS A 7 7.61 -3.61 -6.77
N SER A 8 6.62 -2.99 -6.14
CA SER A 8 6.32 -1.56 -6.33
C SER A 8 6.39 -0.84 -5.00
N ILE A 9 7.27 0.17 -4.92
CA ILE A 9 7.25 1.12 -3.80
C ILE A 9 6.12 2.10 -4.07
N CYS A 10 5.13 2.13 -3.18
CA CYS A 10 3.94 2.96 -3.31
C CYS A 10 4.02 4.13 -2.32
N LEU A 11 3.86 5.35 -2.83
CA LEU A 11 3.67 6.56 -2.03
C LEU A 11 2.26 7.07 -2.29
N ASN A 12 1.43 7.11 -1.23
CA ASN A 12 0.11 7.72 -1.31
C ASN A 12 0.05 8.94 -0.41
N ILE A 13 -0.38 10.05 -0.96
CA ILE A 13 -0.50 11.34 -0.28
C ILE A 13 -1.99 11.67 -0.19
N SER A 14 -2.48 11.98 1.00
CA SER A 14 -3.86 12.39 1.20
C SER A 14 -4.11 13.78 0.60
N VAL A 15 -5.23 13.92 -0.11
CA VAL A 15 -5.67 15.19 -0.70
C VAL A 15 -6.29 16.11 0.37
N LEU A 16 -6.84 15.54 1.44
CA LEU A 16 -7.63 16.27 2.45
C LEU A 16 -6.83 16.66 3.70
N SER A 17 -5.69 16.02 3.94
CA SER A 17 -4.90 16.20 5.15
C SER A 17 -3.43 15.96 4.84
N PRO A 18 -2.48 16.58 5.59
CA PRO A 18 -1.05 16.48 5.30
C PRO A 18 -0.48 15.15 5.81
N TYR A 19 -1.05 14.04 5.36
CA TYR A 19 -0.63 12.69 5.69
C TYR A 19 -0.23 11.92 4.43
N PHE A 20 0.79 11.08 4.56
CA PHE A 20 1.17 10.12 3.53
C PHE A 20 1.39 8.72 4.09
N THR A 21 1.27 7.71 3.23
CA THR A 21 1.72 6.35 3.51
C THR A 21 2.75 5.93 2.48
N CYS A 22 3.75 5.17 2.91
CA CYS A 22 4.73 4.55 2.03
C CYS A 22 4.82 3.06 2.38
N TYR A 23 4.66 2.19 1.39
CA TYR A 23 4.68 0.73 1.55
C TYR A 23 5.15 0.04 0.27
N VAL A 24 5.43 -1.26 0.35
CA VAL A 24 5.82 -2.07 -0.82
C VAL A 24 4.72 -3.07 -1.17
N LEU A 25 4.34 -3.12 -2.44
CA LEU A 25 3.48 -4.18 -2.99
C LEU A 25 4.34 -5.30 -3.58
N ASP A 26 4.03 -6.55 -3.22
CA ASP A 26 4.48 -7.75 -3.90
C ASP A 26 3.41 -8.17 -4.92
N ILE A 27 3.81 -8.28 -6.18
CA ILE A 27 2.90 -8.49 -7.31
C ILE A 27 3.38 -9.72 -8.06
N LEU A 28 2.50 -10.73 -8.12
CA LEU A 28 2.74 -11.91 -8.94
C LEU A 28 2.04 -11.74 -10.30
N VAL A 29 2.83 -11.60 -11.36
CA VAL A 29 2.36 -11.34 -12.72
C VAL A 29 2.73 -12.46 -13.69
N ASP A 30 1.87 -12.64 -14.67
CA ASP A 30 2.15 -13.36 -15.90
C ASP A 30 2.49 -12.30 -16.96
N LEU A 31 3.78 -12.18 -17.28
CA LEU A 31 4.27 -11.18 -18.22
C LEU A 31 3.89 -11.50 -19.67
N GLU A 32 3.69 -12.77 -20.00
CA GLU A 32 3.29 -13.18 -21.35
C GLU A 32 1.86 -12.72 -21.66
N ASN A 33 0.99 -12.81 -20.65
CA ASN A 33 -0.43 -12.47 -20.77
C ASN A 33 -0.80 -11.13 -20.13
N VAL A 34 0.19 -10.34 -19.67
CA VAL A 34 0.03 -9.03 -19.02
C VAL A 34 -1.10 -9.02 -17.98
N LYS A 35 -1.08 -10.00 -17.07
CA LYS A 35 -2.14 -10.17 -16.06
C LYS A 35 -1.60 -10.49 -14.68
N TRP A 36 -2.34 -10.09 -13.65
CA TRP A 36 -2.08 -10.56 -12.29
C TRP A 36 -2.43 -12.04 -12.18
N ILE A 37 -1.51 -12.83 -11.62
CA ILE A 37 -1.77 -14.20 -11.18
C ILE A 37 -2.41 -14.19 -9.79
N LYS A 38 -2.03 -13.21 -8.95
CA LYS A 38 -2.60 -12.97 -7.63
C LYS A 38 -2.77 -11.47 -7.42
N ARG A 39 -3.82 -11.07 -6.68
CA ARG A 39 -4.03 -9.68 -6.27
C ARG A 39 -2.76 -9.14 -5.57
N PRO A 40 -2.26 -7.94 -5.93
CA PRO A 40 -1.17 -7.30 -5.22
C PRO A 40 -1.44 -7.25 -3.72
N ASN A 41 -0.41 -7.44 -2.91
CA ASN A 41 -0.53 -7.29 -1.47
C ASN A 41 0.65 -6.51 -0.89
N LYS A 42 0.40 -5.82 0.23
CA LYS A 42 1.46 -5.20 1.02
C LYS A 42 2.39 -6.30 1.55
N ASN A 43 3.70 -6.08 1.48
CA ASN A 43 4.71 -7.00 2.00
C ASN A 43 5.74 -6.25 2.85
N GLU A 44 5.68 -6.46 4.17
CA GLU A 44 6.53 -5.77 5.15
C GLU A 44 7.98 -6.24 5.10
N ASP A 45 8.24 -7.49 4.72
CA ASP A 45 9.61 -8.00 4.57
C ASP A 45 10.33 -7.26 3.42
N LEU A 46 9.60 -6.92 2.36
CA LEU A 46 10.14 -6.11 1.26
C LEU A 46 10.38 -4.65 1.67
N GLU A 47 9.63 -4.12 2.64
CA GLU A 47 9.89 -2.77 3.17
C GLU A 47 11.26 -2.70 3.87
N ILE A 48 11.72 -3.81 4.46
CA ILE A 48 13.08 -3.91 5.03
C ILE A 48 14.12 -3.92 3.90
N VAL A 49 13.87 -4.68 2.83
CA VAL A 49 14.79 -4.77 1.67
C VAL A 49 14.97 -3.41 0.99
N TYR A 50 13.88 -2.65 0.83
CA TYR A 50 13.87 -1.33 0.18
C TYR A 50 13.95 -0.16 1.17
N ALA A 51 14.43 -0.40 2.39
CA ALA A 51 14.44 0.61 3.44
C ALA A 51 15.21 1.88 3.05
N SER A 52 16.30 1.77 2.28
CA SER A 52 17.08 2.93 1.82
C SER A 52 16.25 3.86 0.93
N GLU A 53 15.56 3.29 -0.06
CA GLU A 53 14.70 4.01 -0.99
C GLU A 53 13.49 4.60 -0.28
N ILE A 54 12.85 3.82 0.59
CA ILE A 54 11.71 4.28 1.40
C ILE A 54 12.11 5.45 2.29
N ASN A 55 13.27 5.38 2.96
CA ASN A 55 13.73 6.47 3.82
C ASN A 55 13.99 7.77 3.05
N LYS A 56 14.50 7.67 1.81
CA LYS A 56 14.65 8.86 0.92
C LYS A 56 13.29 9.47 0.58
N ILE A 57 12.30 8.64 0.28
CA ILE A 57 10.93 9.10 -0.03
C ILE A 57 10.26 9.74 1.19
N VAL A 58 10.42 9.12 2.36
CA VAL A 58 9.91 9.63 3.65
C VAL A 58 10.52 11.00 3.94
N ALA A 59 11.85 11.12 3.92
CA ALA A 59 12.54 12.37 4.18
C ALA A 59 12.14 13.49 3.19
N LEU A 60 11.95 13.14 1.92
CA LEU A 60 11.48 14.09 0.92
C LEU A 60 10.05 14.56 1.21
N SER A 61 9.15 13.65 1.60
CA SER A 61 7.75 13.97 1.91
C SER A 61 7.64 14.85 3.15
N GLU A 62 8.41 14.53 4.20
CA GLU A 62 8.47 15.30 5.44
C GLU A 62 9.05 16.71 5.22
N LYS A 63 10.00 16.87 4.29
CA LYS A 63 10.51 18.20 3.88
C LYS A 63 9.40 19.11 3.31
N TYR A 64 8.35 18.55 2.73
CA TYR A 64 7.18 19.30 2.26
C TYR A 64 6.10 19.49 3.34
N GLY A 65 6.39 19.15 4.60
CA GLY A 65 5.45 19.28 5.71
C GLY A 65 4.33 18.24 5.70
N ILE A 66 4.51 17.13 4.99
CA ILE A 66 3.56 16.02 4.95
C ILE A 66 4.03 14.95 5.94
N THR A 67 3.18 14.56 6.86
CA THR A 67 3.50 13.65 7.97
C THR A 67 3.21 12.20 7.57
N LYS A 68 4.07 11.26 7.97
CA LYS A 68 3.77 9.84 7.77
C LYS A 68 2.57 9.43 8.62
N PHE A 69 1.61 8.76 8.03
CA PHE A 69 0.44 8.26 8.74
C PHE A 69 0.88 7.19 9.77
N PRO A 70 0.33 7.20 11.00
CA PRO A 70 0.72 6.26 12.04
C PRO A 70 0.51 4.79 11.62
N PRO A 71 1.56 3.96 11.57
CA PRO A 71 1.47 2.58 11.11
C PRO A 71 0.49 1.72 11.92
N GLU A 72 0.44 1.93 13.23
CA GLU A 72 -0.46 1.24 14.16
C GLU A 72 -1.93 1.47 13.83
N LEU A 73 -2.27 2.64 13.28
CA LEU A 73 -3.63 2.97 12.87
C LEU A 73 -3.96 2.36 11.51
N LEU A 74 -2.99 2.14 10.62
CA LEU A 74 -3.26 1.54 9.30
C LEU A 74 -3.89 0.15 9.42
N SER A 75 -3.41 -0.66 10.36
CA SER A 75 -3.87 -2.03 10.59
C SER A 75 -4.94 -2.14 11.69
N TYR A 76 -5.28 -1.03 12.35
CA TYR A 76 -6.31 -1.01 13.38
C TYR A 76 -7.67 -1.36 12.77
N ARG A 77 -8.33 -2.38 13.36
CA ARG A 77 -9.65 -2.83 12.92
C ARG A 77 -10.74 -2.06 13.65
N LEU A 78 -11.65 -1.47 12.89
CA LEU A 78 -12.83 -0.78 13.40
C LEU A 78 -14.03 -1.70 13.22
N PRO A 79 -14.40 -2.51 14.24
CA PRO A 79 -15.34 -3.60 14.05
C PRO A 79 -16.76 -3.13 13.70
N GLU A 80 -17.11 -1.92 14.14
CA GLU A 80 -18.43 -1.30 13.92
C GLU A 80 -18.54 -0.55 12.59
N ILE A 81 -17.48 -0.55 11.77
CA ILE A 81 -17.46 0.14 10.48
C ILE A 81 -17.44 -0.89 9.36
N SER A 82 -18.29 -0.67 8.36
CA SER A 82 -18.24 -1.32 7.05
C SER A 82 -18.34 -0.25 5.96
N ARG A 83 -17.70 -0.50 4.80
CA ARG A 83 -17.73 0.44 3.67
C ARG A 83 -17.54 -0.31 2.36
N GLY A 84 -18.46 -0.11 1.41
CA GLY A 84 -18.42 -0.80 0.12
C GLY A 84 -18.47 -2.32 0.30
N PHE A 85 -17.42 -3.01 -0.12
CA PHE A 85 -17.26 -4.46 -0.03
C PHE A 85 -16.49 -4.92 1.22
N ILE A 86 -16.16 -4.00 2.13
CA ILE A 86 -15.47 -4.31 3.38
C ILE A 86 -16.51 -4.66 4.44
N PRO A 87 -16.55 -5.91 4.94
CA PRO A 87 -17.50 -6.28 5.98
C PRO A 87 -17.10 -5.70 7.33
N PHE A 88 -18.06 -5.69 8.26
CA PHE A 88 -17.82 -5.37 9.67
C PHE A 88 -16.74 -6.29 10.25
N GLY A 89 -15.93 -5.77 11.18
CA GLY A 89 -14.79 -6.50 11.73
C GLY A 89 -13.53 -6.50 10.87
N GLU A 90 -13.62 -6.15 9.59
CA GLU A 90 -12.49 -6.16 8.65
C GLU A 90 -12.05 -4.76 8.19
N PHE A 91 -12.78 -3.71 8.55
CA PHE A 91 -12.43 -2.34 8.19
C PHE A 91 -11.13 -1.89 8.85
N THR A 92 -10.19 -1.40 8.04
CA THR A 92 -8.94 -0.79 8.49
C THR A 92 -8.70 0.53 7.75
N PHE A 93 -7.88 1.42 8.28
CA PHE A 93 -7.52 2.63 7.53
C PHE A 93 -6.77 2.28 6.24
N PHE A 94 -5.95 1.24 6.26
CA PHE A 94 -5.26 0.77 5.06
C PHE A 94 -6.25 0.40 3.97
N ASN A 95 -7.23 -0.45 4.27
CA ASN A 95 -8.15 -0.87 3.24
C ASN A 95 -9.04 0.32 2.81
N ALA A 96 -9.50 1.18 3.72
CA ALA A 96 -10.24 2.38 3.38
C ALA A 96 -9.51 3.34 2.41
N PHE A 97 -8.18 3.43 2.49
CA PHE A 97 -7.38 4.28 1.61
C PHE A 97 -6.96 3.60 0.29
N PHE A 98 -6.94 2.26 0.21
CA PHE A 98 -6.22 1.53 -0.85
C PHE A 98 -7.04 0.44 -1.57
N LEU A 99 -8.37 0.42 -1.40
CA LEU A 99 -9.16 -0.77 -1.70
C LEU A 99 -9.61 -1.00 -3.15
N ASP A 100 -9.66 0.02 -4.01
CA ASP A 100 -10.28 -0.18 -5.33
C ASP A 100 -9.28 -0.35 -6.48
N GLU A 101 -8.14 0.34 -6.44
CA GLU A 101 -7.20 0.35 -7.56
C GLU A 101 -5.76 0.35 -7.06
N TYR A 102 -5.02 -0.72 -7.37
CA TYR A 102 -3.56 -0.66 -7.29
C TYR A 102 -3.08 -0.03 -8.58
N TYR A 103 -2.46 1.15 -8.50
CA TYR A 103 -1.76 1.81 -9.63
C TYR A 103 -0.47 1.07 -9.99
N THR A 104 -0.55 -0.24 -10.17
CA THR A 104 0.55 -1.04 -10.69
C THR A 104 0.37 -1.07 -12.19
N ARG A 105 1.37 -0.58 -12.93
CA ARG A 105 1.37 -0.58 -14.40
C ARG A 105 1.29 -2.03 -14.88
N LEU A 106 0.09 -2.49 -15.24
CA LEU A 106 -0.17 -3.61 -16.14
C LEU A 106 -0.91 -3.06 -17.35
#